data_AF-A0AA35UHX9-F1
#
_entry.id   AF-A0AA35UHX9-F1
#
_cell.length_a   1.000
_cell.length_b   1.000
_cell.length_c   1.000
_cell.angle_alpha   90.00
_cell.angle_beta   90.00
_cell.angle_gamma   90.00
#
_symmetry.space_group_name_H-M   'P 1'
#
loop_
_entity.id
_entity.type
_entity.pdbx_description
1 polymer ?
#
loop_
_entity_poly.entity_id
_entity_poly.type
_entity_poly.pdbx_seq_one_letter_code
_entity_poly.pdbx_strand_id
1 'polypeptide(L)'
;MAVRIPNAPPEARRLELRVAGADSNPYLLFAILVASILDGIDEMLVPPPPISGNGYEADLKRLPRDLKTALSIFENSEHMRRMMPPTLREMFIATKKQEIRLAVSGEFNDTQ
;
A
#
# COMPACT_ATOMS: atom_id res chain seq x y z
N MET A 1 2.99 -12.58 2.26
CA MET A 1 4.18 -11.90 2.82
C MET A 1 4.37 -10.56 2.11
N ALA A 2 4.41 -9.44 2.83
CA ALA A 2 4.41 -8.09 2.24
C ALA A 2 5.81 -7.50 2.01
N VAL A 3 6.73 -7.70 2.94
CA VAL A 3 8.12 -7.20 2.90
C VAL A 3 9.09 -8.37 3.06
N ARG A 4 10.22 -8.33 2.35
CA ARG A 4 11.31 -9.32 2.44
C ARG A 4 12.65 -8.64 2.74
N ILE A 5 13.50 -9.33 3.49
CA ILE A 5 14.95 -9.08 3.54
C ILE A 5 15.63 -10.17 2.71
N PRO A 6 16.21 -9.84 1.54
CA PRO A 6 16.98 -10.79 0.75
C PRO A 6 18.25 -11.19 1.49
N ASN A 7 18.66 -12.45 1.32
CA ASN A 7 20.01 -12.85 1.72
C ASN A 7 21.01 -12.20 0.75
N ALA A 8 21.79 -11.25 1.26
CA ALA A 8 22.71 -10.45 0.47
C ALA A 8 23.89 -9.98 1.35
N PRO A 9 25.08 -9.75 0.74
CA PRO A 9 26.21 -9.17 1.47
C PRO A 9 25.88 -7.74 1.95
N PRO A 10 26.63 -7.19 2.94
CA PRO A 10 26.33 -5.91 3.57
C PRO A 10 26.09 -4.76 2.59
N GLU A 11 26.88 -4.66 1.54
CA GLU A 11 26.81 -3.62 0.50
C GLU A 11 25.53 -3.68 -0.36
N ALA A 12 24.86 -4.83 -0.41
CA ALA A 12 23.63 -5.06 -1.18
C ALA A 12 22.39 -5.28 -0.31
N ARG A 13 22.50 -5.00 1.00
CA ARG A 13 21.41 -5.16 1.96
C ARG A 13 20.29 -4.16 1.65
N ARG A 14 19.08 -4.69 1.50
CA ARG A 14 17.89 -3.89 1.14
C ARG A 14 16.61 -4.52 1.67
N LEU A 15 15.54 -3.73 1.62
CA LEU A 15 14.17 -4.16 1.81
C LEU A 15 13.51 -4.38 0.44
N GLU A 16 12.70 -5.42 0.29
CA GLU A 16 11.88 -5.63 -0.90
C GLU A 16 10.40 -5.60 -0.54
N LEU A 17 9.68 -4.62 -1.11
CA LEU A 17 8.22 -4.56 -1.06
C LEU A 17 7.64 -5.46 -2.16
N ARG A 18 6.81 -6.45 -1.79
CA ARG A 18 6.27 -7.46 -2.72
C ARG A 18 4.76 -7.36 -2.95
N VAL A 19 4.14 -6.28 -2.45
CA VAL A 19 2.68 -6.08 -2.51
C VAL A 19 2.26 -5.27 -3.73
N ALA A 20 3.13 -4.40 -4.24
CA ALA A 20 2.79 -3.51 -5.34
C ALA A 20 2.54 -4.30 -6.64
N GLY A 21 1.42 -4.02 -7.28
CA GLY A 21 1.07 -4.54 -8.60
C GLY A 21 1.69 -3.70 -9.73
N ALA A 22 1.71 -4.24 -10.94
CA ALA A 22 2.21 -3.56 -12.13
C ALA A 22 1.36 -2.33 -12.54
N ASP A 23 0.14 -2.26 -12.03
CA ASP A 23 -0.84 -1.17 -12.19
C ASP A 23 -0.62 0.00 -11.22
N SER A 24 0.33 -0.13 -10.29
CA SER A 24 0.63 0.91 -9.30
C SER A 24 1.39 2.08 -9.93
N ASN A 25 1.03 3.31 -9.58
CA ASN A 25 1.84 4.48 -9.94
C ASN A 25 3.16 4.44 -9.15
N PRO A 26 4.33 4.31 -9.81
CA PRO A 26 5.60 4.11 -9.13
C PRO A 26 6.01 5.32 -8.29
N TYR A 27 5.64 6.53 -8.70
CA TYR A 27 5.96 7.76 -7.96
C TYR A 27 5.17 7.84 -6.65
N LEU A 28 3.86 7.58 -6.69
CA LEU A 28 3.03 7.59 -5.49
C LEU A 28 3.43 6.46 -4.54
N LEU A 29 3.68 5.26 -5.08
CA LEU A 29 4.13 4.12 -4.30
C LEU A 29 5.44 4.43 -3.57
N PHE A 30 6.44 4.94 -4.28
CA PHE A 30 7.75 5.22 -3.69
C PHE A 30 7.71 6.37 -2.69
N ALA A 31 6.97 7.44 -2.99
CA ALA A 31 6.78 8.57 -2.08
C ALA A 31 6.14 8.12 -0.76
N ILE A 32 5.07 7.34 -0.81
CA ILE A 32 4.39 6.81 0.38
C ILE A 32 5.30 5.84 1.13
N LEU A 33 6.01 4.95 0.42
CA LEU A 33 6.93 4.00 1.05
C LEU A 33 8.04 4.70 1.82
N VAL A 34 8.70 5.69 1.21
CA VAL A 34 9.76 6.46 1.88
C VAL A 34 9.20 7.25 3.05
N ALA A 35 8.03 7.88 2.89
CA ALA A 35 7.38 8.62 3.98
C ALA A 35 7.06 7.71 5.17
N SER A 36 6.51 6.51 4.94
CA SER A 36 6.23 5.54 6.01
C SER A 36 7.49 5.00 6.69
N ILE A 37 8.59 4.81 5.95
CA ILE A 37 9.88 4.39 6.52
C ILE A 37 10.44 5.50 7.41
N LEU A 38 10.47 6.74 6.93
CA LEU A 38 10.94 7.89 7.71
C LEU A 38 10.11 8.06 8.97
N ASP A 39 8.78 7.96 8.86
CA ASP A 39 7.90 8.05 10.01
C ASP A 39 8.19 6.98 11.07
N GLY A 40 8.43 5.74 10.65
CA GLY A 40 8.82 4.66 11.55
C GLY A 40 10.17 4.88 12.23
N ILE A 41 11.11 5.54 11.55
CA ILE A 41 12.41 5.91 12.12
C ILE A 41 12.24 7.04 13.13
N ASP A 42 11.51 8.09 12.78
CA ASP A 42 11.28 9.28 13.62
C ASP A 42 10.54 8.91 14.92
N GLU A 43 9.55 8.03 14.81
CA GLU A 43 8.77 7.53 15.95
C GLU A 43 9.44 6.32 16.65
N MET A 44 10.63 5.90 16.21
CA MET A 44 11.39 4.75 16.73
C MET A 44 10.55 3.47 16.85
N LEU A 45 9.72 3.20 15.86
CA LEU A 45 8.82 2.04 15.86
C LEU A 45 9.63 0.75 15.76
N VAL A 46 9.31 -0.20 16.64
CA VAL A 46 9.90 -1.54 16.62
C VAL A 46 9.07 -2.44 15.69
N PRO A 47 9.65 -3.01 14.62
CA PRO A 47 8.93 -3.94 13.77
C PRO A 47 8.62 -5.24 14.54
N PRO A 48 7.53 -5.95 14.20
CA PRO A 48 7.24 -7.24 14.81
C PRO A 48 8.35 -8.26 14.48
N PRO A 49 8.46 -9.35 15.25
CA PRO A 49 9.42 -10.42 14.98
C PRO A 49 9.30 -10.95 13.54
N PRO A 50 10.43 -11.31 12.90
CA PRO A 50 10.40 -11.87 11.55
C PRO A 50 9.67 -13.21 11.54
N ILE A 51 9.00 -13.50 10.42
CA ILE A 51 8.26 -14.74 10.23
C ILE A 51 9.11 -15.67 9.37
N SER A 52 9.37 -16.86 9.93
CA SER A 52 10.09 -17.94 9.25
C SER A 52 9.11 -18.93 8.60
N GLY A 53 9.47 -19.50 7.45
CA GLY A 53 8.62 -20.46 6.73
C GLY A 53 7.52 -19.82 5.88
N ASN A 54 6.37 -20.50 5.75
CA ASN A 54 5.28 -20.04 4.89
C ASN A 54 4.41 -18.96 5.56
N GLY A 55 4.68 -17.69 5.26
CA GLY A 55 3.90 -16.57 5.78
C GLY A 55 2.43 -16.51 5.33
N TYR A 56 1.97 -17.39 4.42
CA TYR A 56 0.55 -17.53 4.08
C TYR A 56 -0.25 -18.36 5.08
N GLU A 57 0.42 -19.22 5.85
CA GLU A 57 -0.18 -20.08 6.87
C GLU A 57 -0.16 -19.45 8.26
N ALA A 58 0.68 -18.43 8.47
CA ALA A 58 0.74 -17.67 9.72
C ALA A 58 -0.56 -16.88 9.96
N ASP A 59 -1.11 -16.95 11.17
CA ASP A 59 -2.28 -16.16 11.58
C ASP A 59 -1.86 -14.69 11.82
N LEU A 60 -2.05 -13.86 10.80
CA LEU A 60 -1.63 -12.45 10.79
C LEU A 60 -2.73 -11.62 10.14
N LYS A 61 -2.81 -10.35 10.55
CA LYS A 61 -3.63 -9.35 9.87
C LYS A 61 -3.32 -9.35 8.37
N ARG A 62 -4.33 -9.66 7.57
CA ARG A 62 -4.22 -9.73 6.11
C ARG A 62 -4.43 -8.34 5.51
N LEU A 63 -3.81 -8.13 4.34
CA LEU A 63 -4.12 -6.98 3.50
C LEU A 63 -5.57 -7.07 2.98
N PRO A 64 -6.20 -5.92 2.68
CA PRO A 64 -7.50 -5.91 2.02
C PRO A 64 -7.44 -6.70 0.72
N ARG A 65 -8.51 -7.45 0.42
CA ARG A 65 -8.60 -8.33 -0.76
C ARG A 65 -9.30 -7.69 -1.95
N ASP A 66 -9.86 -6.50 -1.75
CA ASP A 66 -10.63 -5.77 -2.73
C ASP A 66 -10.36 -4.27 -2.61
N LEU A 67 -10.51 -3.56 -3.73
CA LEU A 67 -10.22 -2.13 -3.83
C LEU A 67 -11.13 -1.28 -2.94
N LYS A 68 -12.40 -1.68 -2.76
CA LYS A 68 -13.36 -0.94 -1.93
C LYS A 68 -12.94 -0.93 -0.46
N THR A 69 -12.56 -2.09 0.07
CA THR A 69 -12.05 -2.21 1.43
C THR A 69 -10.72 -1.48 1.58
N ALA A 70 -9.81 -1.61 0.61
CA ALA A 70 -8.53 -0.89 0.63
C ALA A 70 -8.71 0.63 0.66
N LEU A 71 -9.61 1.16 -0.17
CA LEU A 71 -9.90 2.58 -0.25
C LEU A 71 -10.56 3.11 1.03
N SER A 72 -11.44 2.33 1.65
CA SER A 72 -12.04 2.68 2.95
C SER A 72 -10.98 2.79 4.05
N ILE A 73 -10.03 1.82 4.12
CA ILE A 73 -8.92 1.89 5.07
C ILE A 73 -8.03 3.11 4.81
N PHE A 74 -7.74 3.40 3.53
CA PHE A 74 -6.94 4.54 3.13
C PHE A 74 -7.59 5.87 3.52
N GLU A 75 -8.89 6.04 3.25
CA GLU A 75 -9.64 7.27 3.54
C GLU A 75 -9.71 7.57 5.05
N ASN A 76 -9.80 6.52 5.88
CA ASN A 76 -9.88 6.65 7.34
C ASN A 76 -8.51 6.62 8.03
N SER A 77 -7.40 6.56 7.28
CA SER A 77 -6.06 6.48 7.86
C SER A 77 -5.51 7.85 8.24
N GLU A 78 -5.31 8.08 9.55
CA GLU A 78 -4.59 9.26 10.07
C GLU A 78 -3.18 9.37 9.48
N HIS A 79 -2.50 8.24 9.31
CA HIS A 79 -1.15 8.19 8.78
C HIS A 79 -1.12 8.68 7.31
N MET A 80 -2.06 8.23 6.48
CA MET A 80 -2.21 8.76 5.11
C MET A 80 -2.60 10.24 5.09
N ARG A 81 -3.39 10.68 6.08
CA ARG A 81 -3.78 12.09 6.20
C ARG A 81 -2.59 13.00 6.42
N ARG A 82 -1.62 12.56 7.23
CA ARG A 82 -0.38 13.29 7.53
C ARG A 82 0.63 13.25 6.37
N MET A 83 0.78 12.11 5.70
CA MET A 83 1.83 11.93 4.69
C MET A 83 1.49 12.50 3.30
N MET A 84 0.21 12.64 2.95
CA MET A 84 -0.20 13.09 1.62
C MET A 84 -0.77 14.51 1.65
N PRO A 85 -0.39 15.38 0.68
CA PRO A 85 -1.05 16.67 0.50
C PRO A 85 -2.58 16.50 0.39
N PRO A 86 -3.38 17.32 1.09
CA PRO A 86 -4.83 17.16 1.15
C PRO A 86 -5.49 17.05 -0.23
N THR A 87 -5.15 17.96 -1.14
CA THR A 87 -5.69 17.98 -2.51
C THR A 87 -5.37 16.70 -3.27
N LEU A 88 -4.13 16.21 -3.21
CA LEU A 88 -3.75 14.98 -3.90
C LEU A 88 -4.51 13.77 -3.34
N ARG A 89 -4.65 13.70 -2.01
CA ARG A 89 -5.38 12.62 -1.35
C ARG A 89 -6.86 12.62 -1.74
N GLU A 90 -7.49 13.78 -1.73
CA GLU A 90 -8.91 13.96 -2.09
C GLU A 90 -9.16 13.58 -3.56
N MET A 91 -8.31 14.05 -4.47
CA MET A 91 -8.40 13.68 -5.89
C MET A 91 -8.21 12.18 -6.09
N PHE A 92 -7.21 11.57 -5.44
CA PHE A 92 -6.97 10.13 -5.52
C PHE A 92 -8.20 9.33 -5.03
N ILE A 93 -8.77 9.71 -3.89
CA ILE A 93 -9.97 9.04 -3.35
C ILE A 93 -11.15 9.20 -4.29
N ALA A 94 -11.39 10.41 -4.81
CA ALA A 94 -12.48 10.68 -5.74
C ALA A 94 -12.37 9.83 -7.02
N THR A 95 -11.18 9.78 -7.62
CA THR A 95 -10.91 8.95 -8.80
C THR A 95 -11.15 7.47 -8.52
N LYS A 96 -10.65 6.93 -7.41
CA LYS A 96 -10.86 5.50 -7.07
C LYS A 96 -12.31 5.18 -6.74
N LYS A 97 -13.06 6.10 -6.12
CA LYS A 97 -14.52 5.93 -5.93
C LYS A 97 -15.27 5.91 -7.26
N GLN A 98 -14.87 6.73 -8.24
CA GLN A 98 -15.45 6.72 -9.57
C GLN A 98 -15.15 5.40 -10.31
N GLU A 99 -13.90 4.93 -10.30
CA GLU A 99 -13.51 3.64 -10.90
C GLU A 99 -14.35 2.48 -10.33
N ILE A 100 -14.51 2.42 -9.00
CA ILE A 100 -15.34 1.40 -8.35
C ILE A 100 -16.80 1.51 -8.81
N ARG A 101 -17.34 2.74 -8.88
CA ARG A 101 -18.73 2.96 -9.31
C ARG A 101 -18.96 2.44 -10.73
N LEU A 102 -18.09 2.79 -11.66
CA LEU A 102 -18.16 2.36 -13.05
C LEU A 102 -18.00 0.84 -13.20
N ALA A 103 -17.10 0.24 -12.41
CA ALA A 103 -16.91 -1.21 -12.40
C ALA A 103 -18.16 -1.96 -11.89
N VAL A 104 -18.95 -1.35 -11.00
CA VAL A 104 -20.21 -1.92 -10.51
C VAL A 104 -21.39 -1.62 -11.44
N SER A 105 -21.45 -0.45 -12.09
CA SER A 105 -22.55 -0.08 -13.00
C SER A 105 -22.48 -0.79 -14.34
N GLY A 106 -21.31 -1.28 -14.76
CA GLY A 106 -21.12 -1.95 -16.05
C GLY A 106 -21.01 -1.00 -17.25
N GLU A 107 -20.98 0.31 -17.01
CA GLU A 107 -20.92 1.39 -18.02
C GLU A 107 -19.55 1.49 -18.73
N PHE A 108 -18.62 0.56 -18.46
CA PHE A 108 -17.30 0.53 -19.10
C PHE A 108 -17.33 0.13 -20.59
N ASN A 109 -18.45 -0.43 -21.09
CA ASN A 109 -18.52 -1.03 -22.43
C ASN A 109 -19.20 -0.15 -23.51
N ASP A 110 -19.71 1.04 -23.20
CA ASP A 110 -20.51 1.84 -24.15
C ASP A 110 -19.70 2.85 -24.98
N THR A 111 -18.39 2.66 -25.16
CA THR A 111 -17.55 3.60 -25.97
C THR A 111 -16.49 2.96 -26.85
N GLN A 112 -16.74 1.75 -27.36
CA GLN A 112 -15.99 1.18 -28.49
C GLN A 112 -16.96 0.86 -29.64
#